data_AF-A0A443S1L9-F1
#
_entry.id   AF-A0A443S1L9-F1
#
_cell.length_a   1.000
_cell.length_b   1.000
_cell.length_c   1.000
_cell.angle_alpha   90.00
_cell.angle_beta   90.00
_cell.angle_gamma   90.00
#
_symmetry.space_group_name_H-M   'P 1'
#
loop_
_entity.id
_entity.type
_entity.pdbx_description
1 polymer ?
#
loop_
_entity_poly.entity_id
_entity_poly.type
_entity_poly.pdbx_seq_one_letter_code
_entity_poly.pdbx_strand_id
1 'polypeptide(L)' 'MSKHPNDDKLITYKLVVVGDGGVGKSAITIQFVQKMFVTDYDPTIEDSYFVHSEVDGAWCILD' A
#
# COMPACT_ATOMS: atom_id res chain seq x y z
N MET A 1 6.27 -6.51 22.41
CA MET A 1 5.11 -6.37 21.51
C MET A 1 4.61 -4.94 21.64
N SER A 2 5.03 -4.05 20.74
CA SER A 2 4.55 -2.66 20.76
C SER A 2 3.05 -2.68 20.47
N LYS A 3 2.25 -2.10 21.36
CA LYS A 3 0.83 -1.89 21.11
C LYS A 3 0.69 -1.04 19.84
N HIS A 4 -0.17 -1.46 18.92
CA HIS A 4 -0.60 -0.58 17.83
C HIS A 4 -1.13 0.72 18.45
N PRO A 5 -0.56 1.89 18.08
CA PRO A 5 -1.05 3.17 18.57
C PRO A 5 -2.44 3.47 18.00
N ASN A 6 -3.22 4.32 18.68
CA ASN A 6 -4.50 4.80 18.13
C ASN A 6 -4.26 5.52 16.79
N ASP A 7 -5.07 5.17 15.79
CA ASP A 7 -4.99 5.70 14.43
C ASP A 7 -5.07 7.23 14.34
N ASP A 8 -5.80 7.88 15.27
CA ASP A 8 -5.97 9.34 15.33
C ASP A 8 -4.66 10.15 15.46
N LYS A 9 -3.52 9.49 15.74
CA LYS A 9 -2.20 10.13 15.87
C LYS A 9 -1.19 9.67 14.83
N LEU A 10 -1.56 8.79 13.91
CA LEU A 10 -0.63 8.28 12.91
C LEU A 10 -0.42 9.30 11.78
N ILE A 11 0.84 9.45 11.36
CA ILE A 11 1.16 10.22 10.16
C ILE A 11 0.67 9.42 8.95
N THR A 12 -0.08 10.07 8.06
CA THR A 12 -0.49 9.52 6.77
C THR A 12 0.43 10.01 5.66
N TYR A 13 1.02 9.08 4.91
CA TYR A 13 1.80 9.37 3.71
C TYR A 13 0.96 9.06 2.48
N LYS A 14 0.74 10.06 1.62
CA LYS A 14 0.09 9.86 0.33
C LYS A 14 1.08 9.36 -0.72
N LEU A 15 0.86 8.17 -1.25
CA LEU A 15 1.71 7.50 -2.22
C LEU A 15 0.99 7.36 -3.56
N VAL A 16 1.70 7.64 -4.65
CA VAL A 16 1.17 7.46 -6.01
C VAL A 16 2.17 6.64 -6.80
N VAL A 17 1.69 5.55 -7.42
CA VAL A 17 2.51 4.69 -8.29
C VAL A 17 2.19 5.00 -9.74
N VAL A 18 3.18 5.52 -10.48
CA VAL A 18 3.03 5.93 -11.89
C VAL A 18 4.00 5.19 -12.79
N GLY A 19 3.68 5.12 -14.08
CA GLY A 19 4.49 4.45 -15.10
C GLY A 19 3.65 3.87 -16.24
N ASP A 20 4.34 3.40 -17.29
CA ASP A 20 3.72 2.92 -18.53
C ASP A 20 2.82 1.68 -18.34
N GLY A 21 2.05 1.33 -19.36
CA GLY A 21 1.21 0.13 -19.35
C GLY A 21 2.05 -1.15 -19.24
N GLY A 22 1.58 -2.12 -18.45
CA GLY A 22 2.24 -3.44 -18.33
C GLY A 22 3.51 -3.50 -17.47
N VAL A 23 3.99 -2.39 -16.89
CA VAL A 23 5.23 -2.37 -16.06
C VAL A 23 5.07 -2.98 -14.66
N GLY A 24 3.88 -3.46 -14.30
CA GLY A 24 3.64 -4.16 -13.02
C GLY A 24 3.25 -3.28 -11.82
N LYS A 25 2.76 -2.05 -12.05
CA LYS A 25 2.28 -1.14 -10.97
C LYS A 25 1.25 -1.81 -10.05
N SER A 26 0.20 -2.38 -10.63
CA SER A 26 -0.82 -3.10 -9.85
C SER A 26 -0.23 -4.32 -9.15
N ALA A 27 0.67 -5.06 -9.82
CA ALA A 27 1.29 -6.24 -9.24
C ALA A 27 2.10 -5.91 -7.97
N ILE A 28 2.90 -4.84 -7.98
CA ILE A 28 3.68 -4.44 -6.79
C ILE A 28 2.78 -3.89 -5.68
N THR A 29 1.75 -3.10 -6.02
CA THR A 29 0.78 -2.56 -5.04
C THR A 29 0.00 -3.69 -4.37
N ILE A 30 -0.53 -4.64 -5.14
CA ILE A 30 -1.31 -5.78 -4.63
C ILE A 30 -0.43 -6.72 -3.81
N GLN A 31 0.79 -7.01 -4.27
CA GLN A 31 1.75 -7.80 -3.50
C GLN A 31 2.04 -7.13 -2.15
N PHE A 32 2.17 -5.81 -2.12
CA PHE A 32 2.41 -5.07 -0.88
C PHE A 32 1.22 -5.13 0.08
N VAL A 33 -0.01 -4.89 -0.42
CA VAL A 33 -1.24 -4.82 0.38
C VAL A 33 -1.72 -6.21 0.81
N GLN A 34 -1.84 -7.15 -0.13
CA GLN A 34 -2.51 -8.44 0.05
C GLN A 34 -1.53 -9.60 0.31
N LYS A 35 -0.21 -9.36 0.19
CA LYS A 35 0.84 -10.37 0.33
C LYS A 35 0.70 -11.54 -0.65
N MET A 36 0.07 -11.30 -1.81
CA MET A 36 -0.05 -12.28 -2.88
C MET A 36 0.34 -11.69 -4.23
N PHE A 37 0.92 -12.54 -5.08
CA PHE A 37 1.28 -12.16 -6.43
C PHE A 37 0.16 -12.60 -7.37
N VAL A 38 -0.43 -11.63 -8.06
CA VAL A 38 -1.49 -11.86 -9.05
C VAL A 38 -0.88 -11.73 -10.44
N THR A 39 -1.01 -12.79 -11.26
CA THR A 39 -0.49 -12.80 -12.64
C THR A 39 -1.36 -12.01 -13.60
N ASP A 40 -2.67 -11.99 -13.34
CA ASP A 40 -3.68 -11.36 -14.19
C ASP A 40 -4.50 -10.39 -13.33
N TYR A 41 -4.23 -9.09 -13.49
CA TYR A 41 -5.02 -8.04 -12.88
C TYR A 41 -5.78 -7.30 -13.97
N ASP A 42 -7.10 -7.17 -13.82
CA ASP A 42 -7.94 -6.45 -14.78
C ASP A 42 -7.64 -4.94 -14.66
N PRO A 43 -7.06 -4.29 -15.68
CA PRO A 43 -6.55 -2.92 -15.61
C PRO A 43 -7.65 -1.83 -15.58
N THR A 44 -8.89 -2.16 -15.29
CA THR A 44 -10.04 -1.24 -15.38
C THR A 44 -10.35 -0.47 -14.10
N ILE A 45 -9.60 -0.64 -13.02
CA ILE A 45 -9.86 0.08 -11.77
C ILE A 45 -8.60 0.78 -11.25
N GLU A 46 -8.71 2.11 -11.15
CA GLU A 46 -7.90 2.93 -10.24
C GLU A 46 -8.34 2.57 -8.80
N ASP A 47 -7.49 1.84 -8.08
CA ASP A 47 -7.72 1.47 -6.69
C ASP A 47 -6.89 2.35 -5.74
N SER A 48 -7.48 2.67 -4.59
CA SER A 48 -6.77 3.29 -3.45
C SER A 48 -6.74 2.31 -2.29
N TYR A 49 -5.63 2.25 -1.56
CA TYR A 49 -5.41 1.29 -0.49
C TYR A 49 -4.86 1.97 0.75
N PHE A 50 -5.48 1.72 1.91
CA PHE A 50 -4.91 2.13 3.19
C PHE A 50 -4.12 0.97 3.80
N VAL A 51 -2.85 1.21 4.13
CA VAL A 51 -1.97 0.22 4.76
C VAL A 51 -1.37 0.79 6.04
N HIS A 52 -1.67 0.18 7.17
CA HIS A 52 -0.94 0.40 8.41
C HIS A 52 0.39 -0.33 8.37
N SER A 53 1.49 0.41 8.54
CA SER A 53 2.84 -0.15 8.47
C SER A 53 3.75 0.45 9.53
N GLU A 54 4.78 -0.32 9.89
CA GLU A 54 5.90 0.17 10.70
C GLU A 54 7.09 0.41 9.77
N VAL A 55 7.51 1.66 9.66
CA VAL A 55 8.66 2.09 8.84
C VAL A 55 9.68 2.70 9.78
N ASP A 56 10.90 2.16 9.78
CA ASP A 56 12.00 2.62 10.65
C ASP A 56 11.64 2.71 12.14
N GLY A 57 10.80 1.79 12.62
CA GLY A 57 10.33 1.74 14.01
C GLY A 57 9.19 2.70 14.36
N ALA A 58 8.64 3.42 13.37
CA ALA A 58 7.51 4.32 13.53
C ALA A 58 6.27 3.78 12.80
N TRP A 59 5.14 3.75 13.51
CA TRP A 59 3.85 3.41 12.91
C TRP A 59 3.33 4.56 12.05
N CYS A 60 2.80 4.24 10.88
CA CYS A 60 2.17 5.20 9.96
C CYS A 60 1.07 4.55 9.12
N ILE A 61 0.32 5.39 8.41
CA ILE A 61 -0.64 4.97 7.39
C ILE A 61 -0.07 5.33 6.03
N LEU A 62 -0.05 4.39 5.10
CA LEU A 62 0.23 4.63 3.69
C LEU A 62 -1.13 4.68 2.95
N ASP A 63 -1.37 5.78 2.25
CA ASP A 63 -2.59 6.07 1.45
C ASP A 63 -2.22 6.23 -0.03
#